data_AF-S7PR00-F1
#
_entry.id   AF-S7PR00-F1
#
_cell.length_a   1.000
_cell.length_b   1.000
_cell.length_c   1.000
_cell.angle_alpha   90.00
_cell.angle_beta   90.00
_cell.angle_gamma   90.00
#
_symmetry.space_group_name_H-M   'P 1'
#
loop_
_entity.id
_entity.type
_entity.pdbx_description
1 polymer ?
#
loop_
_entity_poly.entity_id
_entity_poly.type
_entity_poly.pdbx_seq_one_letter_code
_entity_poly.pdbx_strand_id
1 'polypeptide(L)'
;MGTRVGATFIGFVKYGPYWRRERRLFQQVFRADHVAQYAPRTMRAAVNMLRQLLYRKEDFMSCIRRFAVGNVLGIVYGYDIPEVYDHFVELVEHR
;
A
#
# COMPACT_ATOMS: atom_id res chain seq x y z
N MET A 1 21.01 14.29 14.37
CA MET A 1 21.41 13.33 13.31
C MET A 1 20.13 12.86 12.61
N GLY A 2 19.77 13.49 11.49
CA GLY A 2 18.42 13.44 10.93
C GLY A 2 18.06 12.10 10.31
N THR A 3 17.08 11.41 10.91
CA THR A 3 16.35 10.30 10.29
C THR A 3 15.49 10.85 9.16
N ARG A 4 16.04 10.87 7.95
CA ARG A 4 15.26 11.04 6.72
C ARG A 4 14.39 9.79 6.55
N VAL A 5 13.14 9.90 7.00
CA VAL A 5 12.03 9.04 6.54
C VAL A 5 11.81 9.39 5.08
N GLY A 6 12.62 8.80 4.20
CA GLY A 6 12.49 8.90 2.76
C GLY A 6 12.16 7.51 2.26
N ALA A 7 10.90 7.29 1.92
CA ALA A 7 10.44 6.14 1.15
C ALA A 7 11.24 6.06 -0.16
N THR A 8 12.42 5.45 -0.11
CA THR A 8 13.22 5.13 -1.28
C THR A 8 12.92 3.68 -1.55
N PHE A 9 12.17 3.40 -2.62
CA PHE A 9 11.98 2.05 -3.13
C PHE A 9 13.32 1.32 -3.10
N ILE A 10 13.38 0.15 -2.47
CA ILE A 10 14.62 -0.62 -2.25
C ILE A 10 15.37 -0.87 -3.58
N GLY A 11 14.65 -0.88 -4.70
CA GLY A 11 15.22 -0.98 -6.05
C GLY A 11 16.10 0.19 -6.49
N PHE A 12 15.94 1.39 -5.92
CA PHE A 12 16.74 2.59 -6.26
C PHE A 12 17.84 2.90 -5.24
N VAL A 13 17.93 2.13 -4.16
CA VAL A 13 18.96 2.32 -3.12
C VAL A 13 20.24 1.62 -3.56
N LYS A 14 21.38 2.33 -3.52
CA LYS A 14 22.70 1.73 -3.77
C LYS A 14 22.96 0.56 -2.81
N TYR A 15 23.54 -0.51 -3.33
CA TYR A 15 23.90 -1.67 -2.52
C TYR A 15 24.81 -1.27 -1.34
N GLY A 16 24.48 -1.72 -0.14
CA GLY A 16 25.20 -1.36 1.09
C GLY A 16 24.48 -1.84 2.35
N PRO A 17 25.00 -1.51 3.54
CA PRO A 17 24.39 -1.89 4.82
C PRO A 17 22.93 -1.46 4.95
N TYR A 18 22.61 -0.24 4.49
CA TYR A 18 21.25 0.29 4.47
C TYR A 18 20.33 -0.53 3.55
N TRP A 19 20.72 -0.79 2.29
CA TRP A 19 19.95 -1.63 1.37
C TRP A 19 19.69 -3.03 1.93
N ARG A 20 20.71 -3.65 2.55
CA ARG A 20 20.57 -5.00 3.14
C ARG A 20 19.55 -5.01 4.29
N ARG A 21 19.52 -3.95 5.10
CA ARG A 21 18.55 -3.78 6.19
C ARG A 21 17.13 -3.63 5.65
N GLU A 22 16.92 -2.71 4.72
CA GLU A 22 15.59 -2.47 4.12
C GLU A 22 15.09 -3.72 3.38
N ARG A 23 15.96 -4.40 2.63
CA ARG A 23 15.62 -5.69 1.98
C ARG A 23 15.22 -6.75 3.00
N ARG A 24 15.90 -6.87 4.13
CA ARG A 24 15.56 -7.85 5.17
C ARG A 24 14.17 -7.56 5.75
N LEU A 25 13.87 -6.30 6.06
CA LEU A 25 12.55 -5.89 6.57
C LEU A 25 11.45 -6.16 5.54
N PHE A 26 11.67 -5.75 4.29
CA PHE A 26 10.71 -6.00 3.20
C PHE A 26 10.48 -7.50 2.99
N GLN A 27 11.54 -8.30 2.98
CA GLN A 27 11.42 -9.74 2.86
C GLN A 27 10.71 -10.38 4.06
N GLN A 28 10.79 -9.82 5.28
CA GLN A 28 10.05 -10.36 6.43
C GLN A 28 8.53 -10.14 6.28
N VAL A 29 8.13 -8.96 5.80
CA VAL A 29 6.71 -8.61 5.64
C VAL A 29 6.12 -9.26 4.38
N PHE A 30 6.84 -9.24 3.26
CA PHE A 30 6.33 -9.70 1.96
C PHE A 30 6.79 -11.13 1.60
N ARG A 31 6.92 -12.04 2.57
CA ARG A 31 7.20 -13.46 2.26
C ARG A 31 6.02 -14.10 1.55
N ALA A 32 6.31 -15.05 0.66
CA ALA A 32 5.30 -15.90 0.04
C ALA A 32 4.39 -16.58 1.08
N ASP A 33 4.97 -16.99 2.21
CA ASP A 33 4.27 -17.63 3.32
C ASP A 33 3.14 -16.75 3.93
N HIS A 34 3.27 -15.42 3.84
CA HIS A 34 2.28 -14.46 4.36
C HIS A 34 1.19 -14.12 3.34
N VAL A 35 1.33 -14.49 2.06
CA VAL A 35 0.37 -14.16 0.99
C VAL A 35 -1.03 -14.69 1.33
N ALA A 36 -1.13 -15.90 1.88
CA ALA A 36 -2.39 -16.49 2.30
C ALA A 36 -3.11 -15.66 3.38
N GLN A 37 -2.36 -14.97 4.24
CA GLN A 37 -2.91 -14.11 5.30
C GLN A 37 -3.46 -12.79 4.72
N TYR A 38 -2.87 -12.30 3.62
CA TYR A 38 -3.28 -11.06 2.96
C TYR A 38 -4.38 -11.25 1.92
N ALA A 39 -4.57 -12.46 1.40
CA ALA A 39 -5.54 -12.75 0.35
C ALA A 39 -6.99 -12.36 0.71
N PRO A 40 -7.53 -12.70 1.91
CA PRO A 40 -8.89 -12.30 2.28
C PRO A 40 -9.05 -10.78 2.34
N ARG A 41 -8.03 -10.07 2.82
CA ARG A 41 -8.02 -8.61 2.90
C ARG A 41 -8.00 -7.98 1.51
N THR A 42 -7.09 -8.44 0.65
CA THR A 42 -6.93 -7.96 -0.71
C THR A 42 -8.22 -8.19 -1.51
N MET A 43 -8.87 -9.35 -1.32
CA MET A 43 -10.16 -9.66 -1.94
C MET A 43 -11.26 -8.69 -1.52
N ARG A 44 -11.39 -8.39 -0.22
CA ARG A 44 -12.37 -7.40 0.27
C ARG A 44 -12.12 -6.01 -0.33
N ALA A 45 -10.86 -5.57 -0.36
CA ALA A 45 -10.49 -4.30 -0.97
C ALA A 45 -10.82 -4.27 -2.48
N ALA A 46 -10.60 -5.38 -3.20
CA ALA A 46 -10.90 -5.48 -4.62
C ALA A 46 -12.41 -5.44 -4.90
N VAL A 47 -13.21 -6.15 -4.10
CA VAL A 47 -14.68 -6.10 -4.18
C VAL A 47 -15.18 -4.68 -3.95
N ASN A 48 -14.64 -3.96 -2.96
CA ASN A 48 -15.03 -2.58 -2.68
C ASN A 48 -14.64 -1.63 -3.82
N MET A 49 -13.44 -1.78 -4.40
CA MET A 49 -13.03 -1.04 -5.59
C MET A 49 -13.99 -1.26 -6.77
N LEU A 50 -14.38 -2.51 -7.03
CA LEU A 50 -15.32 -2.84 -8.11
C LEU A 50 -16.71 -2.24 -7.86
N ARG A 51 -17.17 -2.21 -6.60
CA ARG A 51 -18.43 -1.53 -6.23
C ARG A 51 -18.35 -0.02 -6.49
N GLN A 52 -17.26 0.63 -6.10
CA GLN A 52 -17.07 2.06 -6.36
C GLN A 52 -17.07 2.36 -7.87
N LEU A 53 -16.40 1.52 -8.67
CA LEU A 53 -16.38 1.63 -10.12
C LEU A 53 -17.78 1.45 -10.74
N LEU A 54 -18.55 0.47 -10.28
CA LEU A 54 -19.88 0.15 -10.80
C LEU A 54 -20.96 1.16 -10.39
N TYR A 55 -20.96 1.59 -9.12
CA TYR A 55 -22.06 2.39 -8.55
C TYR A 55 -21.80 3.89 -8.54
N ARG A 56 -20.56 4.34 -8.30
CA ARG A 56 -20.24 5.77 -8.22
C ARG A 56 -19.71 6.37 -9.51
N LYS A 57 -19.44 5.55 -10.55
CA LYS A 57 -18.73 5.96 -11.77
C LYS A 57 -17.45 6.76 -11.45
N GLU A 58 -16.78 6.43 -10.36
CA GLU A 58 -15.48 7.02 -10.05
C GLU A 58 -14.47 6.64 -11.15
N ASP A 59 -13.57 7.57 -11.47
CA ASP A 59 -12.53 7.33 -12.46
C ASP A 59 -11.74 6.05 -12.12
N PHE A 60 -11.56 5.19 -13.12
CA PHE A 60 -10.94 3.88 -12.97
C PHE A 60 -9.55 3.96 -12.33
N MET A 61 -8.75 4.96 -12.72
CA MET A 61 -7.41 5.15 -12.18
C MET A 61 -7.45 5.58 -10.71
N SER A 62 -8.42 6.40 -10.34
CA SER A 62 -8.65 6.83 -8.96
C SER A 62 -9.05 5.65 -8.07
N CYS A 63 -9.93 4.76 -8.55
CA CYS A 63 -10.30 3.51 -7.87
C CYS A 63 -9.10 2.58 -7.64
N ILE A 64 -8.27 2.35 -8.67
CA ILE A 64 -7.06 1.52 -8.56
C ILE A 64 -6.06 2.12 -7.58
N ARG A 65 -5.85 3.44 -7.62
CA ARG A 65 -4.92 4.11 -6.72
C ARG A 65 -5.35 3.94 -5.26
N ARG A 66 -6.64 4.15 -4.98
CA ARG A 66 -7.23 3.95 -3.65
C ARG A 66 -7.09 2.51 -3.18
N PHE A 67 -7.40 1.54 -4.05
CA PHE A 67 -7.21 0.12 -3.77
C PHE A 67 -5.75 -0.20 -3.43
N ALA A 68 -4.80 0.23 -4.25
CA ALA A 68 -3.38 -0.08 -4.06
C ALA A 68 -2.83 0.52 -2.76
N VAL A 69 -3.05 1.82 -2.54
CA VAL A 69 -2.62 2.51 -1.32
C VAL A 69 -3.26 1.84 -0.10
N GLY A 70 -4.56 1.56 -0.18
CA GLY A 70 -5.28 1.04 0.97
C GLY A 70 -4.93 -0.39 1.33
N ASN A 71 -4.68 -1.22 0.33
CA ASN A 71 -4.23 -2.59 0.54
C ASN A 71 -2.82 -2.61 1.16
N VAL A 72 -1.90 -1.78 0.66
CA VAL A 72 -0.54 -1.67 1.21
C VAL A 72 -0.55 -1.15 2.64
N LEU A 73 -1.29 -0.07 2.93
CA LEU A 73 -1.39 0.47 4.29
C LEU A 73 -1.96 -0.55 5.27
N GLY A 74 -2.95 -1.30 4.82
CA GLY A 74 -3.56 -2.35 5.60
C GLY A 74 -2.65 -3.55 5.88
N ILE A 75 -1.84 -3.95 4.91
CA ILE A 75 -0.88 -5.06 5.05
C ILE A 75 0.31 -4.64 5.93
N VAL A 76 0.86 -3.44 5.70
CA VAL A 76 2.10 -3.00 6.33
C VAL A 76 1.85 -2.42 7.73
N TYR A 77 0.79 -1.64 7.90
CA TYR A 77 0.51 -0.92 9.16
C TYR A 77 -0.69 -1.46 9.93
N GLY A 78 -1.36 -2.51 9.43
CA GLY A 78 -2.58 -3.04 10.06
C GLY A 78 -3.76 -2.06 10.02
N TYR A 79 -3.70 -1.04 9.17
CA TYR A 79 -4.66 0.05 9.14
C TYR A 79 -5.89 -0.32 8.29
N ASP A 80 -7.06 -0.46 8.93
CA ASP A 80 -8.33 -0.60 8.23
C ASP A 80 -8.82 0.77 7.77
N ILE A 81 -9.00 0.90 6.46
CA ILE A 81 -9.47 2.11 5.79
C ILE A 81 -10.98 1.96 5.64
N PRO A 82 -11.79 2.71 6.41
CA PRO A 82 -13.22 2.84 6.18
C PRO A 82 -13.61 3.03 4.70
N GLU A 83 -14.80 2.56 4.33
CA GLU A 83 -15.33 2.62 2.95
C GLU A 83 -15.44 4.03 2.37
N VAL A 84 -15.37 5.06 3.21
CA VAL A 84 -15.43 6.48 2.84
C VAL A 84 -14.11 7.12 3.25
N TYR A 85 -13.13 7.13 2.34
CA TYR A 85 -11.81 7.74 2.57
C TYR A 85 -11.52 8.88 1.61
N ASP A 86 -11.77 10.10 2.08
CA ASP A 86 -11.30 11.33 1.42
C ASP A 86 -9.89 11.75 1.88
N HIS A 87 -9.36 11.26 3.01
CA HIS A 87 -8.21 11.93 3.64
C HIS A 87 -6.80 11.48 3.21
N PHE A 88 -6.61 10.27 2.67
CA PHE A 88 -5.25 9.79 2.32
C PHE A 88 -4.86 9.99 0.85
N VAL A 89 -5.80 10.32 -0.04
CA VAL A 89 -5.47 10.65 -1.43
C VAL A 89 -4.78 12.03 -1.49
N GLU A 90 -5.19 12.99 -0.67
CA GLU A 90 -4.53 14.31 -0.56
C GLU A 90 -3.05 14.21 -0.15
N LEU A 91 -2.71 13.26 0.73
CA LEU A 91 -1.33 13.05 1.19
C LEU A 91 -0.41 12.46 0.11
N VAL A 92 -0.97 11.77 -0.89
CA VAL A 92 -0.21 11.19 -2.02
C VAL A 92 -0.24 12.11 -3.24
N GLU A 93 -1.29 12.91 -3.41
CA GLU A 93 -1.42 13.87 -4.52
C GLU A 93 -0.65 15.18 -4.31
N HIS A 94 -0.27 15.53 -3.07
CA HIS A 94 0.67 16.62 -2.82
C HIS A 94 2.13 16.15 -2.90
N ARG A 95 2.64 16.00 -4.12
CA ARG A 95 4.09 16.05 -4.38
C ARG A 95 4.44 16.58 -5.76
#